data_AF-A0A916E327-F1
#
_entry.id   AF-A0A916E327-F1
#
_cell.length_a   1.000
_cell.length_b   1.000
_cell.length_c   1.000
_cell.angle_alpha   90.00
_cell.angle_beta   90.00
_cell.angle_gamma   90.00
#
_symmetry.space_group_name_H-M   'P 1'
#
loop_
_entity.id
_entity.type
_entity.pdbx_description
1 polymer ?
#
loop_
_entity_poly.entity_id
_entity_poly.type
_entity_poly.pdbx_seq_one_letter_code
_entity_poly.pdbx_strand_id
1 'polypeptide(L)'
;MKTCWDSNPNNRPNAVKIEEFIWLFHYLLILSASEFKFFMKKEHHHYEIEKQFKEAEEYSKENPLSIKDIQSTTHPQAIYTSRLLNSFTKDLHSECSECSECLDCEI
;
A
#
# COMPACT_ATOMS: atom_id res chain seq x y z
N MET A 1 6.59 -9.57 -2.43
CA MET A 1 5.75 -9.38 -1.23
C MET A 1 5.47 -10.64 -0.40
N LYS A 2 5.47 -11.86 -0.99
CA LYS A 2 5.21 -13.11 -0.23
C LYS A 2 6.13 -13.30 1.00
N THR A 3 7.37 -12.83 0.89
CA THR A 3 8.37 -12.87 1.96
C THR A 3 8.02 -11.98 3.16
N CYS A 4 7.21 -10.92 2.98
CA CYS A 4 6.76 -10.07 4.09
C CYS A 4 5.79 -10.81 5.02
N TRP A 5 5.15 -11.87 4.53
CA TRP A 5 4.14 -12.66 5.23
C TRP A 5 4.70 -14.02 5.69
N ASP A 6 6.02 -14.18 5.68
CA ASP A 6 6.64 -15.41 6.16
C ASP A 6 6.31 -15.62 7.65
N SER A 7 5.86 -16.83 7.99
CA SER A 7 5.53 -17.20 9.38
C SER A 7 6.75 -17.15 10.28
N ASN A 8 7.95 -17.39 9.72
CA ASN A 8 9.22 -17.20 10.39
C ASN A 8 9.67 -15.73 10.25
N PRO A 9 9.78 -14.97 11.37
CA PRO A 9 10.18 -13.56 11.34
C PRO A 9 11.56 -13.33 10.70
N ASN A 10 12.48 -14.28 10.83
CA ASN A 10 13.85 -14.15 10.32
C ASN A 10 13.93 -14.18 8.79
N ASN A 11 12.90 -14.73 8.13
CA ASN A 11 12.80 -14.76 6.68
C ASN A 11 12.16 -13.50 6.09
N ARG A 12 11.58 -12.65 6.94
CA ARG A 12 10.96 -11.41 6.50
C ARG A 12 12.05 -10.42 6.06
N PRO A 13 11.77 -9.60 5.03
CA PRO A 13 12.69 -8.55 4.64
C PRO A 13 12.88 -7.54 5.78
N ASN A 14 14.09 -7.01 5.90
CA ASN A 14 14.39 -5.92 6.82
C ASN A 14 13.85 -4.58 6.28
N ALA A 15 13.91 -3.54 7.12
CA ALA A 15 13.39 -2.23 6.78
C ALA A 15 14.00 -1.65 5.49
N VAL A 16 15.31 -1.84 5.27
CA VAL A 16 16.02 -1.36 4.08
C VAL A 16 15.45 -1.98 2.81
N LYS A 17 15.26 -3.30 2.78
CA LYS A 17 14.64 -3.98 1.63
C LYS A 17 13.19 -3.56 1.41
N ILE A 18 12.46 -3.28 2.48
CA ILE A 18 11.08 -2.79 2.38
C ILE A 18 11.06 -1.39 1.76
N GLU A 19 11.94 -0.50 2.21
CA GLU A 19 12.10 0.85 1.65
C GLU A 19 12.42 0.80 0.15
N GLU A 20 13.35 -0.07 -0.27
CA GLU A 20 13.66 -0.30 -1.69
C GLU A 20 12.41 -0.71 -2.47
N PHE A 21 11.61 -1.66 -1.96
CA PHE A 21 10.35 -2.04 -2.60
C PHE A 21 9.38 -0.87 -2.71
N ILE A 22 9.21 -0.07 -1.66
CA ILE A 22 8.30 1.09 -1.67
C ILE A 22 8.72 2.09 -2.75
N TRP A 23 10.02 2.41 -2.84
CA TRP A 23 10.53 3.30 -3.87
C TRP A 23 10.27 2.76 -5.27
N LEU A 24 10.47 1.46 -5.49
CA LEU A 24 10.18 0.82 -6.78
C LEU A 24 8.72 0.96 -7.17
N PHE A 25 7.79 0.71 -6.24
CA PHE A 25 6.36 0.91 -6.48
C PHE A 25 6.03 2.37 -6.79
N HIS A 26 6.58 3.30 -6.02
CA HIS A 26 6.37 4.73 -6.22
C HIS A 26 6.85 5.18 -7.61
N TYR A 27 8.01 4.72 -8.05
CA TYR A 27 8.53 5.03 -9.37
C TYR A 27 7.70 4.39 -10.49
N LEU A 28 7.24 3.16 -10.35
CA LEU A 28 6.35 2.51 -11.34
C LEU A 28 5.03 3.25 -11.52
N LEU A 29 4.50 3.85 -10.45
CA LEU A 29 3.24 4.60 -10.47
C LEU A 29 3.37 5.99 -11.12
N ILE A 30 4.52 6.65 -10.94
CA ILE A 30 4.69 8.06 -11.29
C ILE A 30 5.46 8.25 -12.59
N LEU A 31 6.45 7.40 -12.86
CA LEU A 31 7.32 7.54 -14.01
C LEU A 31 6.78 6.81 -15.23
N SER A 32 7.07 7.36 -16.41
CA SER A 32 6.90 6.60 -17.65
C SER A 32 7.84 5.38 -17.67
N ALA A 33 7.48 4.35 -18.45
CA ALA A 33 8.32 3.16 -18.61
C ALA A 33 9.76 3.52 -19.07
N SER A 34 9.91 4.57 -19.88
CA SER A 34 11.21 5.08 -20.31
C SER A 34 12.02 5.71 -19.18
N GLU A 35 11.38 6.52 -18.32
CA GLU A 35 12.03 7.15 -17.18
C GLU A 35 12.37 6.12 -16.11
N PHE A 36 11.44 5.22 -15.79
CA PHE A 36 11.68 4.10 -14.88
C PHE A 36 12.90 3.28 -15.30
N LYS A 37 12.99 2.91 -16.59
CA LYS A 37 14.13 2.18 -17.15
C LYS A 37 15.46 2.95 -17.03
N PHE A 38 15.42 4.28 -17.14
CA PHE A 38 16.58 5.14 -17.02
C PHE A 38 17.09 5.24 -15.57
N PHE A 39 16.19 5.49 -14.61
CA PHE A 39 16.53 5.63 -13.19
C PHE A 39 16.96 4.30 -12.57
N MET A 40 16.35 3.18 -12.96
CA MET A 40 16.52 1.89 -12.27
C MET A 40 17.66 1.00 -12.79
N LYS A 41 18.48 1.51 -13.72
CA LYS A 41 19.74 0.91 -14.26
C LYS A 41 19.82 -0.63 -14.10
N LYS A 42 18.83 -1.34 -14.68
CA LYS A 42 18.64 -2.81 -14.71
C LYS A 42 19.39 -3.64 -13.64
N GLU A 43 18.93 -3.59 -12.40
CA GLU A 43 19.11 -4.69 -11.46
C GLU A 43 18.04 -5.78 -11.70
N HIS A 44 18.40 -7.06 -11.60
CA HIS A 44 17.52 -8.19 -11.94
C HIS A 44 16.23 -8.23 -11.10
N HIS A 45 16.27 -7.68 -9.88
CA HIS A 45 15.13 -7.68 -8.95
C HIS A 45 13.98 -6.75 -9.38
N HIS A 46 14.24 -5.72 -10.21
CA HIS A 46 13.20 -4.76 -10.63
C HIS A 46 12.24 -5.34 -11.67
N TYR A 47 12.70 -6.29 -12.48
CA TYR A 47 11.89 -6.92 -13.52
C TYR A 47 10.72 -7.72 -12.96
N GLU A 48 10.94 -8.44 -11.85
CA GLU A 48 9.88 -9.24 -11.24
C GLU A 48 8.76 -8.35 -10.64
N ILE A 49 9.13 -7.20 -10.07
CA ILE A 49 8.17 -6.24 -9.51
C ILE A 49 7.38 -5.54 -10.62
N GLU A 50 8.04 -5.09 -11.69
CA GLU A 50 7.38 -4.51 -12.85
C GLU A 50 6.36 -5.49 -13.46
N LYS A 51 6.73 -6.76 -13.57
CA LYS A 51 5.83 -7.83 -14.05
C LYS A 51 4.61 -8.00 -13.14
N GLN A 52 4.81 -8.14 -11.83
CA GLN A 52 3.71 -8.28 -10.86
C GLN A 52 2.77 -7.09 -10.90
N PHE A 53 3.30 -5.88 -11.04
CA PHE A 53 2.50 -4.66 -11.14
C PHE A 53 1.64 -4.64 -12.40
N LYS A 54 2.23 -4.97 -13.55
CA LYS A 54 1.52 -5.04 -14.82
C LYS A 54 0.38 -6.06 -14.81
N GLU A 55 0.64 -7.26 -14.28
CA GLU A 55 -0.37 -8.31 -14.13
C GLU A 55 -1.55 -7.84 -13.25
N ALA A 56 -1.25 -7.14 -12.14
CA ALA A 56 -2.27 -6.60 -11.25
C ALA A 56 -3.10 -5.48 -11.91
N GLU A 57 -2.47 -4.61 -12.69
CA GLU A 57 -3.15 -3.53 -13.41
C GLU A 57 -4.05 -4.08 -14.52
N GLU A 58 -3.59 -5.07 -15.28
CA GLU A 58 -4.38 -5.77 -16.30
C GLU A 58 -5.59 -6.46 -15.68
N TYR A 59 -5.38 -7.20 -14.59
CA TYR A 59 -6.48 -7.83 -13.84
C TYR A 59 -7.50 -6.80 -13.36
N SER A 60 -7.05 -5.65 -12.83
CA SER A 60 -7.95 -4.59 -12.37
C SER A 60 -8.76 -3.96 -13.50
N LYS A 61 -8.18 -3.83 -14.70
CA LYS A 61 -8.87 -3.31 -15.89
C LYS A 61 -9.92 -4.29 -16.41
N GLU A 62 -9.61 -5.59 -16.36
CA GLU A 62 -10.52 -6.66 -16.77
C GLU A 62 -11.63 -6.94 -15.75
N ASN A 63 -11.35 -6.70 -14.46
CA ASN A 63 -12.27 -6.95 -13.35
C ASN A 63 -12.60 -5.65 -12.60
N PRO A 64 -13.27 -4.67 -13.24
CA PRO A 64 -13.66 -3.43 -12.58
C PRO A 64 -14.66 -3.74 -11.46
N LEU A 65 -14.23 -3.62 -10.21
CA LEU A 65 -15.11 -3.77 -9.06
C LEU A 65 -16.13 -2.63 -9.04
N SER A 66 -17.41 -2.95 -8.86
CA SER A 66 -18.39 -1.91 -8.55
C SER A 66 -18.24 -1.49 -7.08
N ILE A 67 -18.57 -0.23 -6.77
CA ILE A 67 -18.57 0.29 -5.39
C ILE A 67 -19.48 -0.58 -4.47
N LYS A 68 -20.54 -1.17 -5.03
CA LYS A 68 -21.42 -2.11 -4.32
C LYS A 68 -20.72 -3.40 -3.94
N ASP A 69 -19.87 -3.93 -4.81
CA ASP A 69 -19.12 -5.16 -4.52
C ASP A 69 -18.13 -4.95 -3.38
N ILE A 70 -17.45 -3.80 -3.35
CA ILE A 70 -16.54 -3.41 -2.28
C ILE A 70 -17.26 -3.36 -0.92
N GLN A 71 -18.45 -2.75 -0.86
CA GLN A 71 -19.24 -2.66 0.38
C GLN A 71 -19.90 -3.98 0.79
N SER A 72 -20.19 -4.87 -0.17
CA SER A 72 -20.86 -6.15 0.10
C SER A 72 -19.97 -7.18 0.82
N THR A 73 -18.65 -6.99 0.78
CA THR A 73 -17.68 -7.92 1.39
C THR A 73 -17.49 -7.72 2.89
N THR A 74 -18.32 -6.90 3.54
CA THR A 74 -18.30 -6.78 5.01
C THR A 74 -18.73 -8.12 5.61
N HIS A 75 -17.76 -8.93 6.02
CA HIS A 75 -18.00 -10.19 6.70
C HIS A 75 -18.90 -9.93 7.93
N PRO A 76 -19.89 -10.78 8.27
CA PRO A 76 -20.79 -10.53 9.39
C PRO A 76 -20.09 -10.33 10.74
N GLN A 77 -18.85 -10.81 10.87
CA GLN A 77 -18.00 -10.69 12.05
C GLN A 77 -16.89 -9.63 11.89
N ALA A 78 -16.81 -8.94 10.75
CA ALA A 78 -15.88 -7.84 10.58
C ALA A 78 -16.40 -6.62 11.34
N ILE A 79 -15.86 -6.39 12.54
CA ILE A 79 -16.05 -5.15 13.27
C ILE A 79 -14.98 -4.18 12.78
N TYR A 80 -15.33 -3.37 11.78
CA TYR A 80 -14.50 -2.22 11.40
C TYR A 80 -14.65 -1.15 12.48
N THR A 81 -13.82 -1.23 13.53
CA THR A 81 -13.71 -0.18 14.56
C THR A 81 -13.02 1.08 14.06
N SER A 82 -12.56 1.09 12.80
CA SER A 82 -12.24 2.31 12.08
C SER A 82 -13.52 3.14 11.98
N ARG A 83 -13.72 3.97 13.01
CA ARG A 83 -14.76 4.99 13.11
C ARG A 83 -14.86 5.66 11.75
N LEU A 84 -16.08 5.72 11.21
CA LEU A 84 -16.42 6.62 10.11
C LEU A 84 -15.67 7.92 10.37
N LEU A 85 -14.80 8.36 9.44
CA LEU A 85 -14.07 9.63 9.55
C LEU A 85 -15.11 10.68 9.87
N ASN A 86 -15.12 11.05 11.14
CA ASN A 86 -16.23 11.75 11.75
C ASN A 86 -16.22 13.17 11.16
N SER A 87 -17.33 13.90 11.21
CA SER A 87 -17.39 15.28 10.69
C SER A 87 -16.33 16.23 11.29
N PHE A 88 -15.62 15.80 12.33
CA PHE A 88 -14.47 16.45 12.93
C PHE A 88 -13.24 16.55 12.01
N THR A 89 -13.12 15.76 10.93
CA THR A 89 -12.05 15.96 9.93
C THR A 89 -12.36 17.04 8.90
N LYS A 90 -13.58 17.58 8.90
CA LYS A 90 -13.95 18.71 8.03
C LYS A 90 -13.28 20.02 8.46
N ASP A 91 -12.95 20.13 9.74
CA ASP A 91 -12.37 21.34 10.36
C ASP A 91 -10.89 21.17 10.74
N LEU A 92 -10.26 20.05 10.37
CA LEU A 92 -8.81 19.85 10.55
C LEU A 92 -8.06 20.67 9.49
N HIS A 93 -7.90 21.95 9.80
CA HIS A 93 -6.97 22.86 9.12
C HIS A 93 -5.58 22.22 9.11
N SER A 94 -4.86 22.35 7.99
CA SER A 94 -3.68 21.57 7.60
C SER A 94 -2.39 21.85 8.39
N GLU A 95 -2.47 22.15 9.68
CA GLU A 95 -1.31 22.43 10.51
C GLU A 95 -1.31 21.53 11.74
N CYS A 96 -0.89 20.28 11.56
CA CYS A 96 -0.38 19.50 12.67
C CYS A 96 1.00 18.98 12.31
N SER A 97 2.01 19.83 12.55
CA SER A 97 3.43 19.50 12.40
C SER A 97 3.96 18.63 13.55
N GLU A 98 3.19 18.37 14.60
CA GLU A 98 3.68 17.68 15.80
C GLU A 98 2.56 16.89 16.50
N CYS A 99 2.16 15.73 15.94
CA CYS A 99 1.34 14.77 16.71
C CYS A 99 2.27 13.86 17.54
N SER A 100 2.83 14.43 18.61
CA SER A 100 3.26 13.67 19.77
C SER A 100 2.01 13.27 20.57
N GLU A 101 2.01 12.04 21.09
CA GLU A 101 1.01 11.45 22.01
C GLU A 101 -0.16 10.72 21.32
N CYS A 102 0.13 9.45 21.00
CA CYS A 102 -0.87 8.40 20.86
C CYS A 102 -1.71 8.36 22.15
N LEU A 103 -2.97 8.76 22.08
CA LEU A 103 -3.91 8.61 23.19
C LEU A 103 -4.08 7.12 23.51
N ASP A 104 -3.74 6.77 24.74
CA ASP A 104 -3.86 5.44 25.34
C ASP A 104 -5.26 4.85 25.12
N CYS A 105 -5.28 3.65 24.54
CA CYS A 105 -6.48 2.82 24.48
C CYS A 105 -6.63 2.07 25.80
N GLU A 106 -7.50 2.54 26.69
CA GLU A 106 -8.00 1.72 27.80
C GLU A 106 -9.22 0.91 27.32
N ILE A 107 -9.22 -0.38 27.69
CA ILE A 107 -10.13 -1.45 27.24
C ILE A 107 -11.56 -1.24 27.77
#